data_AF-A0A929WZM2-F1
#
_entry.id   AF-A0A929WZM2-F1
#
_cell.length_a   1.000
_cell.length_b   1.000
_cell.length_c   1.000
_cell.angle_alpha   90.00
_cell.angle_beta   90.00
_cell.angle_gamma   90.00
#
_symmetry.space_group_name_H-M   'P 1'
#
loop_
_entity.id
_entity.type
_entity.pdbx_description
1 polymer ?
#
loop_
_entity_poly.entity_id
_entity_poly.type
_entity_poly.pdbx_seq_one_letter_code
_entity_poly.pdbx_strand_id
1 'polypeptide(L)'
;MDDRFIEQSKEIANNFIQNIVFIDDKAYKEDSTNNAFSTLDVSNAFAKTGKICAIYAPQSVSDIDSYNVILRKADVVILDWYLNIERDAEQQLDPDADAENDEPRGEFTLKLLKQLTSDAGTDKLKLIIVYTGETRISDIKDEIINNIDSDSFKVNDYTIKSSNVCIIIRAKAGKNFEHIPEYKPLIVEYDKLPELILTEFTNLTNGLLSNFALSAITTIRNNTSKILGSFSPKLDPAYLGHRVNLPNPNDAKELLVQLFGDAIAELIGSENIDTNTWVENWIHNRIEEKTINLAGKNLTVNQKILCQIISAVSPDLNTKIDSATKISLGKKAPKLASQLFQYGDIQIEDSDISFAKLTHHKNIFLPQQKRPMLTLGTIIKNISSNLYYICMQQRCDSVRIQGERRFLFLPLEQNEEHYSIIVSKESKFRINESSYALKTIKFRANNDEQAIYAVKNDNGKYLFTSIHQEQYEWVVDLKEMHAQRIVNNYCAQLSRVGLNESEWLRLQAK
;
A
#
# COMPACT_ATOMS: atom_id res chain seq x y z
N MET A 1 15.73 21.58 18.41
CA MET A 1 16.42 20.31 18.11
C MET A 1 15.81 19.84 16.82
N ASP A 2 16.61 19.64 15.78
CA ASP A 2 16.08 19.06 14.53
C ASP A 2 15.43 17.72 14.84
N ASP A 3 14.30 17.51 14.17
CA ASP A 3 13.47 16.35 14.39
C ASP A 3 14.13 15.11 13.78
N ARG A 4 14.90 14.39 14.60
CA ARG A 4 15.75 13.26 14.19
C ARG A 4 15.00 12.22 13.36
N PHE A 5 13.72 11.98 13.67
CA PHE A 5 12.92 11.03 12.90
C PHE A 5 12.58 11.55 11.50
N ILE A 6 12.33 12.85 11.35
CA ILE A 6 12.08 13.45 10.03
C ILE A 6 13.37 13.42 9.20
N GLU A 7 14.51 13.80 9.77
CA GLU A 7 15.79 13.76 9.04
C GLU A 7 16.16 12.33 8.60
N GLN A 8 15.96 11.35 9.48
CA GLN A 8 16.11 9.94 9.12
C GLN A 8 15.14 9.51 8.02
N SER A 9 13.87 9.95 8.08
CA SER A 9 12.87 9.66 7.04
C SER A 9 13.24 10.34 5.71
N LYS A 10 13.81 11.54 5.75
CA LYS A 10 14.35 12.23 4.57
C LYS A 10 15.50 11.46 3.96
N GLU A 11 16.44 10.94 4.75
CA GLU A 11 17.53 10.12 4.21
C GLU A 11 16.99 8.89 3.46
N ILE A 12 16.03 8.18 4.05
CA ILE A 12 15.39 6.99 3.46
C ILE A 12 14.64 7.38 2.17
N ALA A 13 13.83 8.43 2.21
CA ALA A 13 13.11 8.94 1.04
C ALA A 13 14.07 9.40 -0.07
N ASN A 14 15.18 10.04 0.30
CA ASN A 14 16.19 10.47 -0.65
C ASN A 14 16.84 9.27 -1.35
N ASN A 15 17.15 8.21 -0.63
CA ASN A 15 17.70 7.00 -1.24
C ASN A 15 16.68 6.29 -2.14
N PHE A 16 15.39 6.40 -1.84
CA PHE A 16 14.31 5.83 -2.65
C PHE A 16 14.06 6.60 -3.95
N ILE A 17 13.85 7.92 -3.90
CA ILE A 17 13.51 8.74 -5.07
C ILE A 17 14.69 8.74 -6.05
N GLN A 18 14.46 8.38 -7.31
CA GLN A 18 15.51 8.41 -8.35
C GLN A 18 15.07 9.11 -9.62
N ASN A 19 13.82 8.91 -10.05
CA ASN A 19 13.35 9.33 -11.36
C ASN A 19 12.36 10.49 -11.24
N ILE A 20 12.78 11.68 -11.68
CA ILE A 20 11.95 12.88 -11.81
C ILE A 20 11.68 13.13 -13.29
N VAL A 21 10.43 13.46 -13.62
CA VAL A 21 10.05 13.89 -14.97
C VAL A 21 9.49 15.31 -14.90
N PHE A 22 10.02 16.21 -15.72
CA PHE A 22 9.57 17.59 -15.87
C PHE A 22 8.94 17.77 -17.25
N ILE A 23 7.74 18.35 -17.31
CA ILE A 23 7.09 18.75 -18.56
C ILE A 23 6.96 20.27 -18.61
N ASP A 24 7.57 20.89 -19.62
CA ASP A 24 7.53 22.34 -19.88
C ASP A 24 7.74 22.57 -21.39
N ASP A 25 6.81 23.24 -22.07
CA ASP A 25 6.88 23.44 -23.53
C ASP A 25 8.02 24.39 -23.95
N LYS A 26 8.58 25.15 -23.01
CA LYS A 26 9.67 26.09 -23.23
C LYS A 26 11.05 25.49 -23.01
N ALA A 27 11.16 24.23 -22.58
CA ALA A 27 12.43 23.65 -22.15
C ALA A 27 13.56 23.69 -23.20
N TYR A 28 13.23 23.74 -24.49
CA TYR A 28 14.21 23.79 -25.57
C TYR A 28 14.07 25.03 -26.46
N LYS A 29 13.31 26.04 -26.02
CA LYS A 29 13.13 27.29 -26.75
C LYS A 29 14.13 28.33 -26.23
N GLU A 30 14.81 29.05 -27.12
CA GLU A 30 15.63 30.20 -26.74
C GLU A 30 14.71 31.38 -26.40
N ASP A 31 14.27 31.47 -25.13
CA ASP A 31 13.48 32.59 -24.64
C ASP A 31 14.39 33.67 -24.04
N SER A 32 14.31 34.90 -24.53
CA SER A 32 15.07 36.07 -24.02
C SER A 32 14.35 36.83 -22.90
N THR A 33 13.28 36.25 -22.35
CA THR A 33 12.44 36.85 -21.31
C THR A 33 12.84 36.38 -19.91
N ASN A 34 12.54 37.15 -18.86
CA ASN A 34 12.86 36.84 -17.45
C ASN A 34 12.22 35.53 -16.91
N ASN A 35 11.37 34.85 -17.69
CA ASN A 35 10.75 33.56 -17.36
C ASN A 35 11.31 32.41 -18.21
N ALA A 36 12.51 32.56 -18.78
CA ALA A 36 13.15 31.53 -19.58
C ALA A 36 13.40 30.25 -18.75
N PHE A 37 12.89 29.13 -19.22
CA PHE A 37 13.16 27.83 -18.62
C PHE A 37 14.62 27.45 -18.86
N SER A 38 15.39 27.21 -17.79
CA SER A 38 16.78 26.76 -17.89
C SER A 38 16.87 25.26 -17.67
N THR A 39 16.87 24.50 -18.77
CA THR A 39 17.07 23.04 -18.76
C THR A 39 18.37 22.64 -18.07
N LEU A 40 19.42 23.45 -18.26
CA LEU A 40 20.72 23.21 -17.64
C LEU A 40 20.66 23.37 -16.11
N ASP A 41 20.01 24.42 -15.61
CA ASP A 41 19.95 24.66 -14.17
C ASP A 41 19.10 23.62 -13.45
N VAL A 42 17.96 23.23 -14.05
CA VAL A 42 17.11 22.15 -13.54
C VAL A 42 17.90 20.84 -13.52
N SER A 43 18.54 20.47 -14.63
CA SER A 43 19.33 19.24 -14.70
C SER A 43 20.47 19.21 -13.68
N ASN A 44 21.19 20.33 -13.53
CA ASN A 44 22.29 20.45 -12.56
C ASN A 44 21.79 20.40 -11.10
N ALA A 45 20.64 20.99 -10.78
CA ALA A 45 20.05 20.94 -9.44
C ALA A 45 19.74 19.49 -9.02
N PHE A 46 19.14 18.71 -9.91
CA PHE A 46 18.83 17.30 -9.65
C PHE A 46 20.08 16.41 -9.67
N ALA A 47 21.04 16.67 -10.57
CA ALA A 47 22.30 15.92 -10.60
C ALA A 47 23.10 16.08 -9.29
N LYS A 48 23.13 17.28 -8.70
CA LYS A 48 23.77 17.54 -7.39
C LYS A 48 23.18 16.70 -6.24
N THR A 49 21.93 16.27 -6.38
CA THR A 49 21.23 15.42 -5.38
C THR A 49 21.21 13.93 -5.77
N GLY A 50 21.95 13.54 -6.81
CA GLY A 50 22.06 12.15 -7.28
C GLY A 50 20.79 11.64 -7.97
N LYS A 51 19.98 12.54 -8.54
CA LYS A 51 18.70 12.20 -9.17
C LYS A 51 18.76 12.31 -10.68
N ILE A 52 17.99 11.47 -11.35
CA ILE A 52 17.78 11.52 -12.79
C ILE A 52 16.56 12.41 -13.03
N CYS A 53 16.76 13.55 -13.68
CA CYS A 53 15.68 14.42 -14.13
C CYS A 53 15.59 14.39 -15.65
N ALA A 54 14.50 13.83 -16.18
CA ALA A 54 14.17 13.85 -17.60
C ALA A 54 13.22 15.03 -17.89
N ILE A 55 13.55 15.85 -18.89
CA ILE A 55 12.79 17.04 -19.25
C ILE A 55 12.17 16.84 -20.64
N TYR A 56 10.86 17.00 -20.76
CA TYR A 56 10.12 16.83 -22.00
C TYR A 56 9.37 18.11 -22.37
N ALA A 57 9.45 18.50 -23.64
CA ALA A 57 8.69 19.60 -24.20
C ALA A 57 7.72 19.05 -25.26
N PRO A 58 6.42 18.94 -24.98
CA PRO A 58 5.44 18.48 -25.97
C PRO A 58 5.28 19.54 -27.07
N GLN A 59 5.25 19.11 -28.33
CA GLN A 59 5.02 19.99 -29.49
C GLN A 59 3.61 19.81 -30.06
N SER A 60 3.03 18.61 -29.89
CA SER A 60 1.70 18.22 -30.35
C SER A 60 0.89 17.50 -29.26
N VAL A 61 -0.41 17.35 -29.49
CA VAL A 61 -1.29 16.59 -28.59
C VAL A 61 -0.90 15.11 -28.52
N SER A 62 -0.37 14.54 -29.59
CA SER A 62 0.10 13.14 -29.62
C SER A 62 1.33 12.88 -28.75
N ASP A 63 2.17 13.91 -28.53
CA ASP A 63 3.32 13.81 -27.62
C ASP A 63 2.85 13.65 -26.18
N ILE A 64 1.77 14.35 -25.80
CA ILE A 64 1.18 14.27 -24.46
C ILE A 64 0.74 12.83 -24.14
N ASP A 65 0.06 12.19 -25.10
CA ASP A 65 -0.41 10.81 -24.93
C ASP A 65 0.77 9.83 -24.87
N SER A 66 1.85 10.10 -25.59
CA SER A 66 3.09 9.32 -25.53
C SER A 66 3.82 9.49 -24.19
N TYR A 67 3.85 10.70 -23.63
CA TYR A 67 4.51 11.01 -22.36
C TYR A 67 3.81 10.39 -21.15
N ASN A 68 2.50 10.12 -21.22
CA ASN A 68 1.79 9.40 -20.16
C ASN A 68 2.50 8.08 -19.75
N VAL A 69 3.08 7.36 -20.71
CA VAL A 69 3.82 6.11 -20.43
C VAL A 69 5.02 6.34 -19.51
N ILE A 70 5.73 7.46 -19.68
CA ILE A 70 6.91 7.76 -18.86
C ILE A 70 6.53 8.37 -17.52
N LEU A 71 5.50 9.23 -17.48
CA LEU A 71 4.95 9.79 -16.25
C LEU A 71 4.38 8.71 -15.32
N ARG A 72 4.00 7.54 -15.86
CA ARG A 72 3.62 6.34 -15.10
C ARG A 72 4.78 5.57 -14.47
N LYS A 73 6.02 5.85 -14.88
CA LYS A 73 7.24 5.23 -14.35
C LYS A 73 8.02 6.15 -13.42
N ALA A 74 7.76 7.46 -13.47
CA ALA A 74 8.41 8.45 -12.61
C ALA A 74 7.98 8.30 -11.15
N ASP A 75 8.91 8.57 -10.22
CA ASP A 75 8.62 8.68 -8.79
C ASP A 75 7.94 10.03 -8.51
N VAL A 76 8.37 11.07 -9.23
CA VAL A 76 7.90 12.45 -9.09
C VAL A 76 7.70 13.06 -10.47
N VAL A 77 6.59 13.78 -10.63
CA VAL A 77 6.23 14.49 -11.86
C VAL A 77 6.12 15.99 -11.58
N ILE A 78 6.75 16.82 -12.41
CA ILE A 78 6.62 18.27 -12.37
C ILE A 78 5.98 18.71 -13.70
N LEU A 79 4.87 19.43 -13.64
CA LEU A 79 4.13 19.92 -14.79
C LEU A 79 4.10 21.43 -14.77
N ASP A 80 4.50 22.08 -15.87
CA ASP A 80 4.13 23.48 -16.06
C ASP A 80 2.61 23.58 -16.17
N TRP A 81 2.01 24.58 -15.51
CA TRP A 81 0.57 24.81 -15.61
C TRP A 81 0.18 25.17 -17.04
N TYR A 82 0.94 26.05 -17.68
CA TYR A 82 0.65 26.52 -19.02
C TYR A 82 1.55 25.83 -20.04
N LEU A 83 0.97 24.97 -20.87
CA LEU A 83 1.65 24.31 -21.98
C LEU A 83 1.07 24.83 -23.30
N ASN A 84 1.87 25.58 -24.06
CA ASN A 84 1.44 26.08 -25.37
C ASN A 84 1.79 25.06 -26.48
N ILE A 85 0.78 24.31 -26.92
CA ILE A 85 0.92 23.18 -27.85
C ILE A 85 0.03 23.44 -29.07
N GLU A 86 0.57 23.23 -30.27
CA GLU A 86 -0.20 23.37 -31.51
C GLU A 86 -1.31 22.31 -31.57
N ARG A 87 -2.55 22.75 -31.80
CA ARG A 87 -3.70 21.87 -32.00
C ARG A 87 -3.73 21.37 -33.44
N ASP A 88 -4.08 20.10 -33.64
CA ASP A 88 -4.28 19.53 -34.97
C ASP A 88 -5.41 20.30 -35.69
N ALA A 89 -5.28 20.47 -37.01
CA ALA A 89 -6.15 21.32 -37.84
C ALA A 89 -7.66 20.98 -37.78
N GLU A 90 -8.04 19.80 -37.27
CA GLU A 90 -9.43 19.36 -37.11
C GLU A 90 -10.10 19.85 -35.80
N GLN A 91 -9.35 20.49 -34.89
CA GLN A 91 -9.86 21.00 -33.60
C GLN A 91 -9.91 22.53 -33.50
N GLN A 92 -9.76 23.24 -34.63
CA GLN A 92 -10.00 24.69 -34.67
C GLN A 92 -11.49 24.95 -34.45
N LEU A 93 -11.81 25.60 -33.33
CA LEU A 93 -13.13 26.15 -33.06
C LEU A 93 -13.50 27.18 -34.13
N ASP A 94 -14.81 27.29 -34.38
CA ASP A 94 -15.43 28.19 -35.34
C ASP A 94 -14.82 29.61 -35.29
N PRO A 95 -14.23 30.12 -36.39
CA PRO A 95 -13.58 31.44 -36.44
C PRO A 95 -14.52 32.61 -36.13
N ASP A 96 -15.84 32.40 -36.18
CA ASP A 96 -16.88 33.43 -36.04
C ASP A 96 -17.55 33.45 -34.65
N ALA A 97 -17.06 32.68 -33.67
CA ALA A 97 -17.54 32.80 -32.30
C ALA A 97 -16.95 34.06 -31.64
N ASP A 98 -17.82 34.99 -31.21
CA ASP A 98 -17.45 36.21 -30.47
C ASP A 98 -16.52 35.86 -29.29
N ALA A 99 -15.21 36.10 -29.48
CA ALA A 99 -14.17 35.73 -28.55
C ALA A 99 -14.18 36.67 -27.33
N GLU A 100 -14.91 36.29 -26.28
CA GLU A 100 -14.46 36.61 -24.93
C GLU A 100 -13.13 35.88 -24.71
N ASN A 101 -12.03 36.65 -24.77
CA ASN A 101 -10.64 36.22 -24.60
C ASN A 101 -10.39 35.54 -23.24
N ASP A 102 -10.56 34.21 -23.19
CA ASP A 102 -9.77 33.35 -22.30
C ASP A 102 -9.76 31.93 -22.90
N GLU A 103 -8.78 31.64 -23.77
CA GLU A 103 -8.43 30.24 -24.05
C GLU A 103 -8.22 29.52 -22.70
N PRO A 104 -8.79 28.32 -22.48
CA PRO A 104 -8.66 27.61 -21.22
C PRO A 104 -7.17 27.28 -20.96
N ARG A 105 -6.54 28.09 -20.09
CA ARG A 105 -5.13 27.94 -19.73
C ARG A 105 -4.99 26.67 -18.88
N GLY A 106 -4.08 25.79 -19.28
CA GLY A 106 -3.79 24.56 -18.52
C GLY A 106 -4.63 23.33 -18.90
N GLU A 107 -5.41 23.38 -19.98
CA GLU A 107 -6.18 22.23 -20.50
C GLU A 107 -5.34 20.95 -20.62
N PHE A 108 -4.12 21.06 -21.17
CA PHE A 108 -3.21 19.93 -21.35
C PHE A 108 -2.65 19.39 -20.03
N THR A 109 -2.37 20.27 -19.07
CA THR A 109 -1.93 19.88 -17.73
C THR A 109 -3.06 19.19 -16.99
N LEU A 110 -4.30 19.66 -17.13
CA LEU A 110 -5.50 18.98 -16.62
C LEU A 110 -5.71 17.61 -17.28
N LYS A 111 -5.48 17.48 -18.60
CA LYS A 111 -5.52 16.18 -19.31
C LYS A 111 -4.50 15.20 -18.73
N LEU A 112 -3.26 15.64 -18.51
CA LEU A 112 -2.20 14.83 -17.90
C LEU A 112 -2.53 14.45 -16.46
N LEU A 113 -2.99 15.41 -15.64
CA LEU A 113 -3.42 15.15 -14.28
C LEU A 113 -4.53 14.11 -14.25
N LYS A 114 -5.59 14.28 -15.06
CA LYS A 114 -6.66 13.27 -15.22
C LYS A 114 -6.12 11.92 -15.60
N GLN A 115 -5.12 11.81 -16.48
CA GLN A 115 -4.55 10.51 -16.86
C GLN A 115 -3.68 9.87 -15.76
N LEU A 116 -3.07 10.69 -14.90
CA LEU A 116 -2.26 10.26 -13.76
C LEU A 116 -3.12 9.94 -12.54
N THR A 117 -4.29 10.55 -12.43
CA THR A 117 -5.27 10.37 -11.35
C THR A 117 -6.49 9.55 -11.75
N SER A 118 -6.70 9.22 -13.02
CA SER A 118 -7.78 8.30 -13.45
C SER A 118 -7.54 6.88 -12.93
N ASP A 119 -6.28 6.57 -12.67
CA ASP A 119 -5.83 5.39 -11.94
C ASP A 119 -5.72 5.68 -10.42
N ALA A 120 -6.35 6.73 -9.88
CA ALA A 120 -6.41 6.99 -8.43
C ALA A 120 -7.15 5.81 -7.78
N GLY A 121 -6.41 5.03 -7.00
CA GLY A 121 -6.80 3.69 -6.56
C GLY A 121 -5.90 2.55 -7.05
N THR A 122 -4.95 2.81 -7.95
CA THR A 122 -3.87 1.87 -8.34
C THR A 122 -2.64 2.03 -7.47
N ASP A 123 -1.88 0.95 -7.27
CA ASP A 123 -0.84 0.74 -6.25
C ASP A 123 0.40 1.68 -6.25
N LYS A 124 0.41 2.81 -6.99
CA LYS A 124 1.61 3.64 -7.16
C LYS A 124 1.52 4.94 -6.37
N LEU A 125 2.41 5.07 -5.38
CA LEU A 125 2.68 6.33 -4.70
C LEU A 125 3.26 7.34 -5.70
N LYS A 126 2.64 8.51 -5.84
CA LYS A 126 3.12 9.59 -6.73
C LYS A 126 3.02 10.97 -6.09
N LEU A 127 4.10 11.74 -6.26
CA LEU A 127 4.12 13.17 -6.00
C LEU A 127 4.07 13.93 -7.34
N ILE A 128 3.11 14.83 -7.48
CA ILE A 128 2.92 15.67 -8.66
C ILE A 128 3.05 17.13 -8.22
N ILE A 129 3.87 17.90 -8.91
CA ILE A 129 4.05 19.34 -8.68
C ILE A 129 3.50 20.08 -9.89
N VAL A 130 2.44 20.85 -9.69
CA VAL A 130 1.97 21.83 -10.67
C VAL A 130 2.73 23.12 -10.43
N TYR A 131 3.57 23.50 -11.38
CA TYR A 131 4.51 24.60 -11.26
C TYR A 131 4.07 25.74 -12.19
N THR A 132 3.71 26.89 -11.64
CA THR A 132 3.00 27.94 -12.41
C THR A 132 3.65 29.31 -12.30
N GLY A 133 3.70 30.05 -13.40
CA GLY A 133 4.06 31.47 -13.43
C GLY A 133 2.86 32.43 -13.26
N GLU A 134 1.64 31.89 -13.12
CA GLU A 134 0.41 32.67 -13.04
C GLU A 134 0.07 33.10 -11.60
N THR A 135 -0.38 34.34 -11.44
CA THR A 135 -0.70 34.93 -10.14
C THR A 135 -2.01 34.43 -9.53
N ARG A 136 -2.91 33.84 -10.34
CA ARG A 136 -4.20 33.31 -9.91
C ARG A 136 -4.11 31.85 -9.43
N ILE A 137 -3.26 31.59 -8.43
CA ILE A 137 -3.01 30.22 -7.93
C ILE A 137 -4.29 29.57 -7.36
N SER A 138 -5.17 30.36 -6.76
CA SER A 138 -6.47 29.89 -6.26
C SER A 138 -7.36 29.32 -7.37
N ASP A 139 -7.39 29.97 -8.54
CA ASP A 139 -8.21 29.53 -9.67
C ASP A 139 -7.68 28.20 -10.23
N ILE A 140 -6.36 28.07 -10.35
CA ILE A 140 -5.68 26.82 -10.75
C ILE A 140 -6.06 25.67 -9.82
N LYS A 141 -6.06 25.92 -8.51
CA LYS A 141 -6.46 24.93 -7.51
C LYS A 141 -7.90 24.48 -7.73
N ASP A 142 -8.82 25.43 -7.90
CA ASP A 142 -10.25 25.12 -8.09
C ASP A 142 -10.50 24.38 -9.41
N GLU A 143 -9.78 24.73 -10.48
CA GLU A 143 -9.81 24.01 -11.75
C GLU A 143 -9.32 22.56 -11.61
N ILE A 144 -8.22 22.32 -10.88
CA ILE A 144 -7.70 20.97 -10.65
C ILE A 144 -8.72 20.14 -9.86
N ILE A 145 -9.33 20.72 -8.82
CA ILE A 145 -10.34 20.03 -8.00
C ILE A 145 -11.55 19.64 -8.83
N ASN A 146 -12.07 20.55 -9.67
CA ASN A 146 -13.23 20.29 -10.53
C ASN A 146 -12.95 19.23 -11.61
N ASN A 147 -11.69 18.94 -11.90
CA ASN A 147 -11.26 18.00 -12.93
C ASN A 147 -10.83 16.63 -12.39
N ILE A 148 -10.76 16.46 -11.08
CA ILE A 148 -10.38 15.21 -10.41
C ILE A 148 -11.60 14.66 -9.65
N ASP A 149 -11.64 13.35 -9.42
CA ASP A 149 -12.67 12.71 -8.60
C ASP A 149 -12.63 13.19 -7.14
N SER A 150 -13.48 14.17 -6.80
CA SER A 150 -13.44 14.89 -5.53
C SER A 150 -13.66 14.01 -4.30
N ASP A 151 -14.35 12.87 -4.43
CA ASP A 151 -14.66 11.99 -3.30
C ASP A 151 -13.42 11.25 -2.77
N SER A 152 -12.37 11.11 -3.59
CA SER A 152 -11.16 10.36 -3.25
C SER A 152 -9.99 11.23 -2.74
N PHE A 153 -10.11 12.57 -2.86
CA PHE A 153 -9.05 13.51 -2.51
C PHE A 153 -9.45 14.46 -1.38
N LYS A 154 -8.53 14.66 -0.44
CA LYS A 154 -8.61 15.69 0.60
C LYS A 154 -7.80 16.90 0.17
N VAL A 155 -8.40 18.08 0.28
CA VAL A 155 -7.76 19.36 -0.05
C VAL A 155 -7.33 20.05 1.23
N ASN A 156 -6.08 20.50 1.28
CA ASN A 156 -5.56 21.36 2.33
C ASN A 156 -4.68 22.44 1.68
N ASP A 157 -5.13 23.69 1.73
CA ASP A 157 -4.50 24.83 1.03
C ASP A 157 -4.21 24.54 -0.44
N TYR A 158 -2.93 24.52 -0.84
CA TYR A 158 -2.45 24.26 -2.20
C TYR A 158 -1.92 22.82 -2.36
N THR A 159 -2.47 21.91 -1.56
CA THR A 159 -2.10 20.50 -1.53
C THR A 159 -3.36 19.63 -1.63
N ILE A 160 -3.43 18.78 -2.65
CA ILE A 160 -4.55 17.89 -2.95
C ILE A 160 -4.04 16.46 -2.82
N LYS A 161 -4.54 15.70 -1.85
CA LYS A 161 -3.99 14.40 -1.45
C LYS A 161 -5.04 13.30 -1.45
N SER A 162 -4.74 12.16 -2.06
CA SER A 162 -5.42 10.88 -1.86
C SER A 162 -4.55 9.94 -1.01
N SER A 163 -4.91 8.66 -0.93
CA SER A 163 -4.12 7.63 -0.23
C SER A 163 -2.75 7.38 -0.87
N ASN A 164 -2.61 7.61 -2.17
CA ASN A 164 -1.44 7.24 -2.98
C ASN A 164 -0.94 8.36 -3.90
N VAL A 165 -1.71 9.44 -4.12
CA VAL A 165 -1.31 10.56 -4.97
C VAL A 165 -1.33 11.86 -4.18
N CYS A 166 -0.29 12.66 -4.35
CA CYS A 166 -0.20 13.99 -3.78
C CYS A 166 0.09 14.99 -4.89
N ILE A 167 -0.79 15.96 -5.07
CA ILE A 167 -0.62 17.07 -5.98
C ILE A 167 -0.34 18.32 -5.15
N ILE A 168 0.74 19.03 -5.45
CA ILE A 168 1.05 20.30 -4.84
C ILE A 168 1.18 21.38 -5.90
N ILE A 169 0.70 22.57 -5.60
CA ILE A 169 0.79 23.73 -6.50
C ILE A 169 1.87 24.67 -5.96
N ARG A 170 2.82 25.04 -6.81
CA ARG A 170 3.94 25.93 -6.46
C ARG A 170 4.15 26.99 -7.54
N ALA A 171 4.58 28.17 -7.11
CA ALA A 171 4.80 29.30 -7.99
C ALA A 171 6.27 29.34 -8.47
N LYS A 172 6.47 29.64 -9.76
CA LYS A 172 7.78 29.93 -10.35
C LYS A 172 8.32 31.23 -9.71
N ALA A 173 9.60 31.23 -9.35
CA ALA A 173 10.26 32.45 -8.90
C ALA A 173 10.26 33.51 -10.04
N GLY A 174 9.76 34.71 -9.74
CA GLY A 174 9.66 35.79 -10.72
C GLY A 174 8.95 37.03 -10.19
N LYS A 175 9.08 38.15 -10.92
CA LYS A 175 8.52 39.47 -10.52
C LYS A 175 7.01 39.47 -10.34
N ASN A 176 6.30 38.56 -11.00
CA ASN A 176 4.85 38.47 -10.97
C ASN A 176 4.28 38.26 -9.54
N PHE A 177 5.07 37.68 -8.63
CA PHE A 177 4.65 37.37 -7.27
C PHE A 177 5.26 38.32 -6.21
N GLU A 178 6.13 39.27 -6.59
CA GLU A 178 6.78 40.21 -5.66
C GLU A 178 5.77 41.07 -4.87
N HIS A 179 4.59 41.31 -5.45
CA HIS A 179 3.55 42.16 -4.88
C HIS A 179 2.42 41.41 -4.16
N ILE A 180 2.51 40.08 -4.03
CA ILE A 180 1.47 39.25 -3.38
C ILE A 180 2.08 38.52 -2.17
N PRO A 181 2.07 39.12 -0.96
CA PRO A 181 2.72 38.57 0.22
C PRO A 181 2.21 37.18 0.63
N GLU A 182 0.94 36.90 0.35
CA GLU A 182 0.26 35.64 0.68
C GLU A 182 0.89 34.43 -0.01
N TYR A 183 1.39 34.60 -1.24
CA TYR A 183 1.96 33.51 -2.04
C TYR A 183 3.47 33.36 -1.90
N LYS A 184 4.12 34.23 -1.12
CA LYS A 184 5.56 34.15 -0.86
C LYS A 184 6.03 32.75 -0.38
N PRO A 185 5.28 32.01 0.47
CA PRO A 185 5.66 30.66 0.87
C PRO A 185 5.54 29.60 -0.24
N LEU A 186 4.81 29.90 -1.32
CA LEU A 186 4.58 28.98 -2.45
C LEU A 186 5.63 29.14 -3.56
N ILE A 187 6.41 30.23 -3.54
CA ILE A 187 7.44 30.51 -4.52
C ILE A 187 8.62 29.58 -4.29
N VAL A 188 9.01 28.85 -5.33
CA VAL A 188 10.14 27.92 -5.27
C VAL A 188 11.03 28.15 -6.48
N GLU A 189 12.33 28.29 -6.26
CA GLU A 189 13.34 28.38 -7.31
C GLU A 189 13.74 26.98 -7.82
N TYR A 190 14.28 26.89 -9.03
CA TYR A 190 14.66 25.61 -9.64
C TYR A 190 15.68 24.82 -8.83
N ASP A 191 16.62 25.50 -8.16
CA ASP A 191 17.64 24.90 -7.30
C ASP A 191 17.07 24.35 -5.98
N LYS A 192 15.90 24.83 -5.56
CA LYS A 192 15.16 24.39 -4.37
C LYS A 192 14.13 23.30 -4.64
N LEU A 193 13.82 23.01 -5.90
CA LEU A 193 12.90 21.92 -6.25
C LEU A 193 13.32 20.55 -5.69
N PRO A 194 14.61 20.13 -5.72
CA PRO A 194 15.00 18.85 -5.14
C PRO A 194 14.72 18.75 -3.62
N GLU A 195 14.98 19.83 -2.88
CA GLU A 195 14.75 19.92 -1.44
C GLU A 195 13.25 19.92 -1.10
N LEU A 196 12.44 20.63 -1.89
CA LEU A 196 10.99 20.61 -1.80
C LEU A 196 10.45 19.19 -2.04
N ILE A 197 10.86 18.54 -3.13
CA ILE A 197 10.44 17.19 -3.48
C ILE A 197 10.73 16.22 -2.35
N LEU A 198 11.95 16.30 -1.81
CA LEU A 198 12.34 15.45 -0.69
C LEU A 198 11.45 15.67 0.53
N THR A 199 11.18 16.93 0.88
CA THR A 199 10.35 17.29 2.03
C THR A 199 8.92 16.80 1.87
N GLU A 200 8.30 17.06 0.72
CA GLU A 200 6.91 16.70 0.46
C GLU A 200 6.73 15.18 0.35
N PHE A 201 7.67 14.49 -0.32
CA PHE A 201 7.66 13.04 -0.39
C PHE A 201 7.85 12.40 0.99
N THR A 202 8.72 12.97 1.83
CA THR A 202 8.90 12.52 3.22
C THR A 202 7.61 12.71 4.02
N ASN A 203 6.90 13.83 3.85
CA ASN A 203 5.63 14.06 4.53
C ASN A 203 4.54 13.03 4.16
N LEU A 204 4.61 12.44 2.96
CA LEU A 204 3.70 11.38 2.53
C LEU A 204 4.06 10.00 3.10
N THR A 205 5.34 9.77 3.39
CA THR A 205 5.86 8.43 3.71
C THR A 205 6.44 8.31 5.12
N ASN A 206 6.44 9.39 5.89
CA ASN A 206 6.85 9.47 7.28
C ASN A 206 6.05 8.48 8.15
N GLY A 207 6.67 7.34 8.45
CA GLY A 207 6.12 6.31 9.33
C GLY A 207 7.06 5.10 9.42
N LEU A 208 7.04 4.37 10.53
CA LEU A 208 7.97 3.23 10.74
C LEU A 208 7.84 2.15 9.66
N LEU A 209 6.61 1.72 9.36
CA LEU A 209 6.36 0.69 8.34
C LEU A 209 6.66 1.19 6.93
N SER A 210 6.34 2.45 6.63
CA SER A 210 6.63 3.08 5.34
C SER A 210 8.12 3.25 5.12
N ASN A 211 8.86 3.72 6.13
CA ASN A 211 10.33 3.83 6.10
C ASN A 211 10.98 2.45 5.87
N PHE A 212 10.50 1.41 6.55
CA PHE A 212 10.95 0.04 6.31
C PHE A 212 10.68 -0.40 4.87
N ALA A 213 9.48 -0.16 4.35
CA ALA A 213 9.14 -0.51 2.97
C ALA A 213 10.02 0.22 1.93
N LEU A 214 10.22 1.53 2.08
CA LEU A 214 11.10 2.32 1.21
C LEU A 214 12.56 1.83 1.26
N SER A 215 13.07 1.55 2.45
CA SER A 215 14.42 1.03 2.65
C SER A 215 14.58 -0.36 2.03
N ALA A 216 13.61 -1.26 2.23
CA ALA A 216 13.60 -2.59 1.64
C ALA A 216 13.56 -2.54 0.10
N ILE A 217 12.70 -1.70 -0.50
CA ILE A 217 12.63 -1.54 -1.96
C ILE A 217 13.94 -0.97 -2.51
N THR A 218 14.52 0.03 -1.83
CA THR A 218 15.81 0.61 -2.21
C THR A 218 16.91 -0.45 -2.16
N THR A 219 16.91 -1.31 -1.15
CA THR A 219 17.86 -2.43 -1.00
C THR A 219 17.74 -3.42 -2.15
N ILE A 220 16.51 -3.81 -2.54
CA ILE A 220 16.26 -4.67 -3.70
C ILE A 220 16.80 -4.03 -4.98
N ARG A 221 16.53 -2.74 -5.18
CA ARG A 221 16.98 -2.01 -6.37
C ARG A 221 18.50 -1.96 -6.46
N ASN A 222 19.18 -1.58 -5.38
CA ASN A 222 20.65 -1.49 -5.34
C ASN A 222 21.34 -2.85 -5.55
N ASN A 223 20.65 -3.95 -5.23
CA ASN A 223 21.16 -5.31 -5.36
C ASN A 223 20.53 -6.10 -6.52
N THR A 224 19.83 -5.43 -7.45
CA THR A 224 19.13 -6.11 -8.57
C THR A 224 20.08 -6.97 -9.41
N SER A 225 21.30 -6.51 -9.67
CA SER A 225 22.32 -7.29 -10.40
C SER A 225 22.74 -8.56 -9.66
N LYS A 226 22.82 -8.54 -8.32
CA LYS A 226 23.12 -9.73 -7.51
C LYS A 226 21.98 -10.75 -7.60
N ILE A 227 20.73 -10.28 -7.50
CA ILE A 227 19.54 -11.14 -7.66
C ILE A 227 19.55 -11.81 -9.04
N LEU A 228 19.77 -11.03 -10.12
CA LEU A 228 19.87 -11.58 -11.47
C LEU A 228 21.02 -12.58 -11.64
N GLY A 229 22.13 -12.36 -10.93
CA GLY A 229 23.25 -13.30 -10.89
C GLY A 229 22.89 -14.66 -10.28
N SER A 230 22.06 -14.69 -9.23
CA SER A 230 21.58 -15.92 -8.60
C SER A 230 20.67 -16.75 -9.52
N PHE A 231 19.83 -16.07 -10.31
CA PHE A 231 18.95 -16.69 -11.30
C PHE A 231 19.62 -16.77 -12.69
N SER A 232 20.83 -17.34 -12.72
CA SER A 232 21.63 -17.39 -13.94
C SER A 232 21.05 -18.34 -15.02
N PRO A 233 21.26 -18.04 -16.32
CA PRO A 233 20.85 -18.93 -17.42
C PRO A 233 21.48 -20.35 -17.36
N LYS A 234 22.53 -20.55 -16.57
CA LYS A 234 23.16 -21.87 -16.38
C LYS A 234 22.25 -22.87 -15.65
N LEU A 235 21.22 -22.39 -14.96
CA LEU A 235 20.26 -23.21 -14.23
C LEU A 235 19.13 -23.75 -15.13
N ASP A 236 18.99 -23.23 -16.35
CA ASP A 236 17.88 -23.58 -17.26
C ASP A 236 17.75 -25.09 -17.52
N PRO A 237 18.84 -25.86 -17.78
CA PRO A 237 18.70 -27.31 -17.96
C PRO A 237 18.15 -28.03 -16.72
N ALA A 238 18.56 -27.61 -15.52
CA ALA A 238 18.09 -28.21 -14.27
C ALA A 238 16.62 -27.84 -14.01
N TYR A 239 16.24 -26.59 -14.27
CA TYR A 239 14.85 -26.15 -14.17
C TYR A 239 13.94 -26.90 -15.16
N LEU A 240 14.36 -27.04 -16.42
CA LEU A 240 13.60 -27.79 -17.42
C LEU A 240 13.52 -29.28 -17.07
N GLY A 241 14.63 -29.86 -16.62
CA GLY A 241 14.66 -31.24 -16.11
C GLY A 241 13.69 -31.45 -14.95
N HIS A 242 13.64 -30.52 -14.00
CA HIS A 242 12.65 -30.54 -12.92
C HIS A 242 11.22 -30.44 -13.47
N ARG A 243 10.95 -29.46 -14.35
CA ARG A 243 9.61 -29.21 -14.91
C ARG A 243 9.03 -30.40 -15.68
N VAL A 244 9.85 -31.12 -16.45
CA VAL A 244 9.42 -32.31 -17.21
C VAL A 244 9.07 -33.48 -16.28
N ASN A 245 9.72 -33.57 -15.13
CA ASN A 245 9.48 -34.64 -14.15
C ASN A 245 8.27 -34.38 -13.23
N LEU A 246 7.68 -33.18 -13.26
CA LEU A 246 6.50 -32.87 -12.46
C LEU A 246 5.23 -33.46 -13.10
N PRO A 247 4.32 -34.06 -12.29
CA PRO A 247 3.01 -34.47 -12.78
C PRO A 247 2.19 -33.33 -13.40
N ASN A 248 2.40 -32.10 -12.93
CA ASN A 248 1.86 -30.88 -13.53
C ASN A 248 3.00 -29.88 -13.79
N PRO A 249 3.41 -29.67 -15.05
CA PRO A 249 4.50 -28.76 -15.39
C PRO A 249 4.27 -27.30 -14.97
N ASN A 250 3.04 -26.88 -14.65
CA ASN A 250 2.75 -25.54 -14.17
C ASN A 250 3.18 -25.33 -12.71
N ASP A 251 3.32 -26.39 -11.91
CA ASP A 251 3.76 -26.30 -10.51
C ASP A 251 5.20 -25.79 -10.40
N ALA A 252 6.02 -26.01 -11.44
CA ALA A 252 7.38 -25.47 -11.54
C ALA A 252 7.41 -23.93 -11.46
N LYS A 253 6.36 -23.24 -11.96
CA LYS A 253 6.25 -21.78 -11.88
C LYS A 253 6.11 -21.31 -10.43
N GLU A 254 5.29 -21.99 -9.63
CA GLU A 254 5.07 -21.63 -8.23
C GLU A 254 6.37 -21.80 -7.41
N LEU A 255 7.16 -22.84 -7.71
CA LEU A 255 8.49 -23.00 -7.12
C LEU A 255 9.41 -21.81 -7.45
N LEU A 256 9.44 -21.33 -8.71
CA LEU A 256 10.24 -20.15 -9.07
C LEU A 256 9.84 -18.90 -8.29
N VAL A 257 8.53 -18.67 -8.14
CA VAL A 257 8.01 -17.53 -7.36
C VAL A 257 8.43 -17.63 -5.91
N GLN A 258 8.36 -18.83 -5.31
CA GLN A 258 8.80 -19.06 -3.94
C GLN A 258 10.30 -18.80 -3.77
N LEU A 259 11.14 -19.42 -4.60
CA LEU A 259 12.61 -19.25 -4.54
C LEU A 259 13.02 -17.79 -4.70
N PHE A 260 12.35 -17.04 -5.59
CA PHE A 260 12.62 -15.61 -5.76
C PHE A 260 12.19 -14.79 -4.55
N GLY A 261 11.05 -15.13 -3.94
CA GLY A 261 10.58 -14.51 -2.69
C GLY A 261 11.54 -14.76 -1.53
N ASP A 262 12.02 -15.99 -1.38
CA ASP A 262 12.98 -16.38 -0.35
C ASP A 262 14.31 -15.63 -0.54
N ALA A 263 14.82 -15.54 -1.78
CA ALA A 263 16.03 -14.79 -2.08
C ALA A 263 15.91 -13.29 -1.74
N ILE A 264 14.74 -12.66 -1.97
CA ILE A 264 14.50 -11.26 -1.55
C ILE A 264 14.48 -11.15 -0.04
N ALA A 265 13.81 -12.07 0.67
CA ALA A 265 13.74 -12.05 2.12
C ALA A 265 15.12 -12.21 2.76
N GLU A 266 15.95 -13.12 2.24
CA GLU A 266 17.34 -13.32 2.66
C GLU A 266 18.18 -12.07 2.42
N LEU A 267 18.04 -11.43 1.25
CA LEU A 267 18.75 -10.19 0.93
C LEU A 267 18.42 -9.08 1.95
N ILE A 268 17.13 -8.82 2.19
CA ILE A 268 16.69 -7.78 3.14
C ILE A 268 17.17 -8.11 4.56
N GLY A 269 17.10 -9.38 4.97
CA GLY A 269 17.58 -9.83 6.27
C GLY A 269 19.09 -9.64 6.46
N SER A 270 19.87 -9.78 5.38
CA SER A 270 21.34 -9.65 5.42
C SER A 270 21.83 -8.20 5.54
N GLU A 271 21.10 -7.22 5.01
CA GLU A 271 21.46 -5.80 5.03
C GLU A 271 21.16 -5.11 6.37
N ASN A 272 20.52 -5.81 7.32
CA ASN A 272 20.28 -5.39 8.70
C ASN A 272 19.72 -3.95 8.83
N ILE A 273 18.58 -3.69 8.18
CA ILE A 273 17.86 -2.42 8.29
C ILE A 273 17.59 -2.12 9.78
N ASP A 274 18.19 -1.07 10.31
CA ASP A 274 18.10 -0.72 11.73
C ASP A 274 16.71 -0.19 12.08
N THR A 275 15.85 -1.04 12.63
CA THR A 275 14.53 -0.60 13.09
C THR A 275 14.52 -0.06 14.51
N ASN A 276 15.57 -0.31 15.31
CA ASN A 276 15.54 0.00 16.74
C ASN A 276 15.73 1.50 16.99
N THR A 277 16.75 2.11 16.36
CA THR A 277 16.97 3.55 16.46
C THR A 277 15.79 4.34 15.89
N TRP A 278 15.13 3.80 14.86
CA TRP A 278 13.98 4.41 14.23
C TRP A 278 12.80 4.52 15.19
N VAL A 279 12.55 3.47 15.99
CA VAL A 279 11.46 3.44 16.98
C VAL A 279 11.68 4.49 18.06
N GLU A 280 12.90 4.64 18.58
CA GLU A 280 13.22 5.67 19.57
C GLU A 280 13.04 7.07 19.01
N ASN A 281 13.59 7.33 17.82
CA ASN A 281 13.43 8.62 17.13
C ASN A 281 11.95 8.93 16.88
N TRP A 282 11.17 7.93 16.46
CA TRP A 282 9.74 8.08 16.21
C TRP A 282 8.97 8.46 17.48
N ILE A 283 9.30 7.85 18.64
CA ILE A 283 8.67 8.19 19.93
C ILE A 283 8.97 9.65 20.29
N HIS A 284 10.23 10.08 20.17
CA HIS A 284 10.63 11.45 20.47
C HIS A 284 9.96 12.50 19.57
N ASN A 285 9.66 12.13 18.32
CA ASN A 285 8.97 12.97 17.35
C ASN A 285 7.46 13.06 17.61
N ARG A 286 6.80 11.91 17.78
CA ARG A 286 5.33 11.79 17.69
C ARG A 286 4.62 11.80 19.02
N ILE A 287 5.30 11.41 20.10
CA ILE A 287 4.66 11.24 21.39
C ILE A 287 4.87 12.50 22.23
N GLU A 288 3.76 13.15 22.52
CA GLU A 288 3.65 14.20 23.52
C GLU A 288 3.30 13.60 24.89
N GLU A 289 3.63 14.31 25.96
CA GLU A 289 3.23 13.89 27.31
C GLU A 289 1.71 13.99 27.46
N LYS A 290 1.07 12.88 27.82
CA LYS A 290 -0.37 12.81 28.02
C LYS A 290 -0.74 11.83 29.11
N THR A 291 -1.90 12.07 29.72
CA THR A 291 -2.51 11.11 30.65
C THR A 291 -3.61 10.34 29.93
N ILE A 292 -3.45 9.03 29.83
CA ILE A 292 -4.42 8.13 29.21
C ILE A 292 -5.08 7.26 30.28
N ASN A 293 -6.38 7.02 30.15
CA ASN A 293 -7.08 6.08 31.02
C ASN A 293 -7.01 4.69 30.40
N LEU A 294 -6.25 3.79 31.01
CA LEU A 294 -6.13 2.40 30.61
C LEU A 294 -6.72 1.49 31.68
N ALA A 295 -7.75 0.73 31.31
CA ALA A 295 -8.43 -0.21 32.21
C ALA A 295 -8.87 0.42 33.56
N GLY A 296 -9.32 1.69 33.54
CA GLY A 296 -9.75 2.42 34.74
C GLY A 296 -8.60 3.03 35.55
N LYS A 297 -7.36 2.96 35.07
CA LYS A 297 -6.18 3.57 35.69
C LYS A 297 -5.64 4.69 34.81
N ASN A 298 -5.34 5.83 35.41
CA ASN A 298 -4.71 6.94 34.70
C ASN A 298 -3.20 6.72 34.65
N LEU A 299 -2.66 6.64 33.45
CA LEU A 299 -1.25 6.46 33.17
C LEU A 299 -0.73 7.72 32.48
N THR A 300 0.26 8.38 33.08
CA THR A 300 1.01 9.44 32.40
C THR A 300 2.06 8.79 31.52
N VAL A 301 1.93 9.01 30.22
CA VAL A 301 2.84 8.48 29.21
C VAL A 301 3.60 9.64 28.59
N ASN A 302 4.92 9.49 28.53
CA ASN A 302 5.82 10.39 27.81
C ASN A 302 6.90 9.59 27.10
N GLN A 303 7.72 10.32 26.32
CA GLN A 303 8.77 9.75 25.48
C GLN A 303 9.73 8.84 26.27
N LYS A 304 10.18 9.30 27.45
CA LYS A 304 11.12 8.56 28.29
C LYS A 304 10.54 7.23 28.78
N ILE A 305 9.28 7.25 29.24
CA ILE A 305 8.58 6.04 29.72
C ILE A 305 8.42 5.03 28.59
N LEU A 306 8.02 5.47 27.40
CA LEU A 306 7.84 4.56 26.25
C LEU A 306 9.17 3.95 25.79
N CYS A 307 10.24 4.73 25.71
CA CYS A 307 11.57 4.20 25.37
C CYS A 307 12.04 3.16 26.40
N GLN A 308 11.76 3.36 27.70
CA GLN A 308 12.03 2.37 28.74
C GLN A 308 11.22 1.09 28.55
N ILE A 309 9.93 1.19 28.22
CA ILE A 309 9.06 0.03 27.99
C ILE A 309 9.56 -0.78 26.78
N ILE A 310 9.93 -0.13 25.68
CA ILE A 310 10.40 -0.84 24.48
C ILE A 310 11.73 -1.52 24.74
N SER A 311 12.68 -0.81 25.35
CA SER A 311 14.03 -1.32 25.63
C SER A 311 14.07 -2.38 26.74
N ALA A 312 12.99 -2.56 27.49
CA ALA A 312 12.94 -3.53 28.57
C ALA A 312 13.00 -4.98 28.05
N VAL A 313 13.86 -5.78 28.68
CA VAL A 313 14.13 -7.18 28.33
C VAL A 313 13.00 -8.14 28.71
N SER A 314 12.15 -7.77 29.67
CA SER A 314 11.05 -8.63 30.13
C SER A 314 10.08 -8.99 29.00
N PRO A 315 9.62 -10.24 28.85
CA PRO A 315 8.62 -10.60 27.84
C PRO A 315 7.20 -10.13 28.18
N ASP A 316 6.90 -9.83 29.45
CA ASP A 316 5.57 -9.43 29.90
C ASP A 316 5.40 -7.90 29.88
N LEU A 317 4.45 -7.42 29.07
CA LEU A 317 4.16 -5.99 28.94
C LEU A 317 3.71 -5.35 30.26
N ASN A 318 2.95 -6.07 31.09
CA ASN A 318 2.51 -5.50 32.36
C ASN A 318 3.71 -5.21 33.28
N THR A 319 4.66 -6.13 33.36
CA THR A 319 5.91 -5.95 34.11
C THR A 319 6.73 -4.78 33.55
N LYS A 320 6.79 -4.63 32.22
CA LYS A 320 7.46 -3.47 31.60
C LYS A 320 6.83 -2.14 32.04
N ILE A 321 5.50 -2.04 31.97
CA ILE A 321 4.75 -0.83 32.35
C ILE A 321 4.92 -0.54 33.85
N ASP A 322 4.78 -1.54 34.71
CA ASP A 322 4.91 -1.38 36.15
C ASP A 322 6.33 -0.94 36.55
N SER A 323 7.36 -1.48 35.89
CA SER A 323 8.74 -1.06 36.13
C SER A 323 8.97 0.43 35.82
N ALA A 324 8.38 0.93 34.74
CA ALA A 324 8.54 2.30 34.26
C ALA A 324 7.62 3.31 34.96
N THR A 325 6.42 2.89 35.39
CA THR A 325 5.37 3.81 35.85
C THR A 325 4.84 3.52 37.27
N LYS A 326 5.25 2.41 37.88
CA LYS A 326 4.73 1.89 39.16
C LYS A 326 3.22 1.59 39.15
N ILE A 327 2.65 1.40 37.97
CA ILE A 327 1.24 1.08 37.76
C ILE A 327 1.14 -0.28 37.06
N SER A 328 0.41 -1.20 37.69
CA SER A 328 0.08 -2.51 37.12
C SER A 328 -1.29 -2.51 36.45
N LEU A 329 -1.36 -2.84 35.17
CA LEU A 329 -2.60 -2.99 34.38
C LEU A 329 -3.14 -4.44 34.36
N GLY A 330 -2.38 -5.39 34.92
CA GLY A 330 -2.70 -6.81 34.96
C GLY A 330 -2.76 -7.46 33.57
N LYS A 331 -3.52 -8.55 33.45
CA LYS A 331 -3.62 -9.38 32.22
C LYS A 331 -4.21 -8.65 31.00
N LYS A 332 -4.78 -7.46 31.19
CA LYS A 332 -5.34 -6.65 30.09
C LYS A 332 -4.28 -5.82 29.37
N ALA A 333 -3.08 -5.66 29.93
CA ALA A 333 -2.03 -4.80 29.35
C ALA A 333 -1.76 -5.08 27.86
N PRO A 334 -1.59 -6.34 27.40
CA PRO A 334 -1.30 -6.61 25.98
C PRO A 334 -2.40 -6.16 25.02
N LYS A 335 -3.67 -6.19 25.46
CA LYS A 335 -4.82 -5.77 24.64
C LYS A 335 -4.89 -4.25 24.45
N LEU A 336 -4.14 -3.48 25.25
CA LEU A 336 -4.16 -2.02 25.25
C LEU A 336 -2.82 -1.44 24.78
N ALA A 337 -1.91 -2.28 24.25
CA ALA A 337 -0.55 -1.88 23.91
C ALA A 337 -0.51 -0.75 22.86
N SER A 338 -1.35 -0.83 21.82
CA SER A 338 -1.44 0.18 20.76
C SER A 338 -1.82 1.56 21.29
N GLN A 339 -2.66 1.63 22.34
CA GLN A 339 -3.11 2.89 22.95
C GLN A 339 -1.96 3.69 23.58
N LEU A 340 -0.87 3.02 23.99
CA LEU A 340 0.34 3.68 24.51
C LEU A 340 1.01 4.55 23.44
N PHE A 341 0.86 4.17 22.17
CA PHE A 341 1.54 4.81 21.03
C PHE A 341 0.61 5.67 20.17
N GLN A 342 -0.62 5.93 20.63
CA GLN A 342 -1.55 6.78 19.90
C GLN A 342 -0.98 8.21 19.78
N TYR A 343 -1.09 8.83 18.60
CA TYR A 343 -0.73 10.22 18.36
C TYR A 343 -1.71 10.83 17.35
N GLY A 344 -1.87 12.15 17.39
CA GLY A 344 -2.88 12.85 16.57
C GLY A 344 -4.28 12.26 16.71
N ASP A 345 -5.02 12.25 15.60
CA ASP A 345 -6.43 11.80 15.54
C ASP A 345 -6.60 10.32 15.14
N ILE A 346 -5.53 9.51 15.26
CA ILE A 346 -5.56 8.12 14.83
C ILE A 346 -6.53 7.31 15.70
N GLN A 347 -7.45 6.62 15.01
CA GLN A 347 -8.37 5.66 15.61
C GLN A 347 -7.64 4.32 15.81
N ILE A 348 -7.40 3.97 17.07
CA ILE A 348 -6.58 2.80 17.43
C ILE A 348 -7.22 1.49 16.96
N GLU A 349 -8.54 1.35 17.08
CA GLU A 349 -9.24 0.14 16.62
C GLU A 349 -9.04 -0.08 15.11
N ASP A 350 -9.18 0.98 14.31
CA ASP A 350 -9.03 0.87 12.85
C ASP A 350 -7.58 0.57 12.46
N SER A 351 -6.61 1.11 13.21
CA SER A 351 -5.19 0.80 13.05
C SER A 351 -4.88 -0.66 13.37
N ASP A 352 -5.37 -1.17 14.51
CA ASP A 352 -5.17 -2.55 14.94
C ASP A 352 -5.83 -3.54 13.95
N ILE A 353 -7.03 -3.23 13.45
CA ILE A 353 -7.71 -4.04 12.43
C ILE A 353 -6.89 -4.06 11.14
N SER A 354 -6.41 -2.90 10.68
CA SER A 354 -5.64 -2.80 9.43
C SER A 354 -4.31 -3.56 9.52
N PHE A 355 -3.61 -3.45 10.66
CA PHE A 355 -2.37 -4.18 10.91
C PHE A 355 -2.61 -5.69 11.07
N ALA A 356 -3.71 -6.09 11.73
CA ALA A 356 -4.11 -7.50 11.81
C ALA A 356 -4.41 -8.09 10.42
N LYS A 357 -5.10 -7.35 9.54
CA LYS A 357 -5.31 -7.74 8.14
C LYS A 357 -3.99 -7.88 7.38
N LEU A 358 -3.07 -6.93 7.52
CA LEU A 358 -1.74 -6.99 6.89
C LEU A 358 -0.95 -8.25 7.31
N THR A 359 -1.11 -8.71 8.55
CA THR A 359 -0.42 -9.91 9.04
C THR A 359 -1.11 -11.21 8.62
N HIS A 360 -2.46 -11.26 8.60
CA HIS A 360 -3.23 -12.49 8.39
C HIS A 360 -3.69 -12.73 6.95
N HIS A 361 -4.05 -11.69 6.21
CA HIS A 361 -4.60 -11.80 4.86
C HIS A 361 -3.49 -11.85 3.81
N LYS A 362 -3.74 -12.53 2.69
CA LYS A 362 -2.93 -12.31 1.49
C LYS A 362 -3.17 -10.88 1.02
N ASN A 363 -2.09 -10.20 0.66
CA ASN A 363 -2.19 -8.87 0.08
C ASN A 363 -2.88 -8.97 -1.30
N ILE A 364 -3.90 -8.15 -1.50
CA ILE A 364 -4.63 -8.04 -2.76
C ILE A 364 -4.17 -6.75 -3.42
N PHE A 365 -3.42 -6.89 -4.51
CA PHE A 365 -2.96 -5.77 -5.34
C PHE A 365 -3.98 -5.51 -6.44
N LEU A 366 -4.39 -4.26 -6.60
CA LEU A 366 -5.46 -3.87 -7.52
C LEU A 366 -4.89 -3.14 -8.76
N PRO A 367 -5.38 -3.43 -9.97
CA PRO A 367 -6.46 -4.37 -10.29
C PRO A 367 -6.02 -5.83 -10.21
N GLN A 368 -6.88 -6.69 -9.66
CA GLN A 368 -6.58 -8.11 -9.49
C GLN A 368 -6.53 -8.82 -10.87
N GLN A 369 -5.32 -9.15 -11.32
CA GLN A 369 -5.11 -9.82 -12.62
C GLN A 369 -5.47 -11.32 -12.58
N LYS A 370 -5.30 -11.98 -11.43
CA LYS A 370 -5.55 -13.43 -11.28
C LYS A 370 -6.90 -13.67 -10.59
N ARG A 371 -7.79 -14.41 -11.24
CA ARG A 371 -9.06 -14.87 -10.63
C ARG A 371 -8.76 -15.65 -9.33
N PRO A 372 -9.48 -15.40 -8.22
CA PRO A 372 -9.36 -16.20 -7.01
C PRO A 372 -9.60 -17.68 -7.32
N MET A 373 -8.74 -18.53 -6.77
CA MET A 373 -8.85 -19.99 -6.84
C MET A 373 -9.30 -20.50 -5.49
N LEU A 374 -10.29 -21.38 -5.45
CA LEU A 374 -10.72 -22.00 -4.21
C LEU A 374 -9.64 -22.94 -3.69
N THR A 375 -9.02 -22.59 -2.57
CA THR A 375 -7.93 -23.38 -1.98
C THR A 375 -7.82 -23.16 -0.47
N LEU A 376 -6.80 -23.76 0.14
CA LEU A 376 -6.51 -23.64 1.57
C LEU A 376 -6.55 -22.16 2.04
N GLY A 377 -7.37 -21.87 3.04
CA GLY A 377 -7.48 -20.54 3.63
C GLY A 377 -8.36 -19.55 2.88
N THR A 378 -9.00 -19.95 1.78
CA THR A 378 -10.01 -19.13 1.11
C THR A 378 -11.26 -18.99 1.97
N ILE A 379 -11.65 -17.74 2.27
CA ILE A 379 -12.88 -17.40 2.97
C ILE A 379 -13.97 -17.08 1.94
N ILE A 380 -15.10 -17.76 2.08
CA ILE A 380 -16.27 -17.56 1.23
C ILE A 380 -17.50 -17.24 2.07
N LYS A 381 -18.41 -16.46 1.48
CA LYS A 381 -19.68 -16.06 2.07
C LYS A 381 -20.83 -16.59 1.21
N ASN A 382 -21.73 -17.38 1.79
CA ASN A 382 -22.94 -17.79 1.09
C ASN A 382 -23.90 -16.60 0.99
N ILE A 383 -24.34 -16.28 -0.23
CA ILE A 383 -25.16 -15.08 -0.48
C ILE A 383 -26.55 -15.20 0.14
N SER A 384 -27.17 -16.38 0.06
CA SER A 384 -28.55 -16.61 0.51
C SER A 384 -28.67 -16.66 2.03
N SER A 385 -27.71 -17.29 2.70
CA SER A 385 -27.73 -17.49 4.16
C SER A 385 -26.90 -16.47 4.94
N ASN A 386 -26.10 -15.64 4.25
CA ASN A 386 -25.16 -14.69 4.85
C ASN A 386 -24.11 -15.37 5.78
N LEU A 387 -23.92 -16.68 5.67
CA LEU A 387 -22.98 -17.47 6.47
C LEU A 387 -21.59 -17.49 5.83
N TYR A 388 -20.55 -17.44 6.67
CA TYR A 388 -19.16 -17.44 6.27
C TYR A 388 -18.50 -18.80 6.53
N TYR A 389 -17.57 -19.16 5.65
CA TYR A 389 -16.87 -20.43 5.68
C TYR A 389 -15.40 -20.23 5.30
N ILE A 390 -14.51 -21.02 5.90
CA ILE A 390 -13.09 -21.07 5.54
C ILE A 390 -12.73 -22.45 4.98
N CYS A 391 -12.04 -22.47 3.85
CA CYS A 391 -11.62 -23.70 3.20
C CYS A 391 -10.41 -24.33 3.90
N MET A 392 -10.52 -25.64 4.16
CA MET A 392 -9.51 -26.47 4.85
C MET A 392 -8.77 -27.40 3.89
N GLN A 393 -9.17 -27.43 2.61
CA GLN A 393 -8.60 -28.33 1.62
C GLN A 393 -7.15 -27.94 1.32
N GLN A 394 -6.23 -28.90 1.38
CA GLN A 394 -4.82 -28.64 1.05
C GLN A 394 -4.66 -28.17 -0.39
N ARG A 395 -3.62 -27.35 -0.64
CA ARG A 395 -3.37 -26.76 -1.98
C ARG A 395 -3.19 -27.84 -3.05
N CYS A 396 -2.46 -28.91 -2.74
CA CYS A 396 -2.22 -30.03 -3.65
C CYS A 396 -3.51 -30.75 -4.09
N ASP A 397 -4.56 -30.70 -3.26
CA ASP A 397 -5.84 -31.34 -3.53
C ASP A 397 -6.87 -30.36 -4.15
N SER A 398 -6.50 -29.09 -4.26
CA SER A 398 -7.30 -28.03 -4.89
C SER A 398 -6.99 -27.84 -6.38
N VAL A 399 -6.02 -28.60 -6.90
CA VAL A 399 -5.56 -28.58 -8.30
C VAL A 399 -5.74 -29.97 -8.94
N ARG A 400 -5.55 -30.06 -10.27
CA ARG A 400 -5.71 -31.31 -11.05
C ARG A 400 -7.11 -31.91 -10.92
N ILE A 401 -8.12 -31.05 -10.80
CA ILE A 401 -9.52 -31.45 -10.68
C ILE A 401 -10.09 -31.73 -12.07
N GLN A 402 -10.59 -32.95 -12.28
CA GLN A 402 -11.34 -33.34 -13.48
C GLN A 402 -12.80 -33.56 -13.08
N GLY A 403 -13.67 -32.60 -13.39
CA GLY A 403 -15.09 -32.66 -13.04
C GLY A 403 -15.40 -32.19 -11.62
N GLU A 404 -16.18 -32.98 -10.87
CA GLU A 404 -16.67 -32.58 -9.54
C GLU A 404 -15.67 -32.89 -8.42
N ARG A 405 -15.54 -31.96 -7.47
CA ARG A 405 -14.72 -32.11 -6.26
C ARG A 405 -15.46 -31.61 -5.03
N ARG A 406 -15.33 -32.34 -3.94
CA ARG A 406 -15.76 -31.93 -2.60
C ARG A 406 -14.66 -31.10 -1.96
N PHE A 407 -15.03 -29.92 -1.46
CA PHE A 407 -14.17 -29.08 -0.64
C PHE A 407 -14.71 -29.07 0.79
N LEU A 408 -13.79 -29.13 1.75
CA LEU A 408 -14.07 -29.11 3.18
C LEU A 408 -13.98 -27.69 3.73
N PHE A 409 -14.97 -27.30 4.52
CA PHE A 409 -15.07 -25.97 5.10
C PHE A 409 -15.42 -26.01 6.58
N LEU A 410 -14.81 -25.10 7.35
CA LEU A 410 -15.28 -24.79 8.70
C LEU A 410 -16.17 -23.54 8.67
N PRO A 411 -17.29 -23.52 9.41
CA PRO A 411 -18.10 -22.32 9.53
C PRO A 411 -17.40 -21.28 10.40
N LEU A 412 -17.64 -20.02 10.06
CA LEU A 412 -17.17 -18.86 10.81
C LEU A 412 -18.36 -18.24 11.55
N GLU A 413 -18.24 -18.18 12.88
CA GLU A 413 -19.26 -17.64 13.78
C GLU A 413 -18.89 -16.21 14.16
N GLN A 414 -19.80 -15.26 13.97
CA GLN A 414 -19.55 -13.87 14.34
C GLN A 414 -19.42 -13.74 15.87
N ASN A 415 -18.37 -13.07 16.33
CA ASN A 415 -18.11 -12.89 17.76
C ASN A 415 -17.27 -11.63 18.00
N GLU A 416 -17.75 -10.71 18.85
CA GLU A 416 -17.07 -9.45 19.15
C GLU A 416 -16.03 -9.56 20.28
N GLU A 417 -16.09 -10.58 21.13
CA GLU A 417 -15.18 -10.73 22.28
C GLU A 417 -14.04 -11.72 22.02
N HIS A 418 -14.34 -12.77 21.26
CA HIS A 418 -13.46 -13.91 21.02
C HIS A 418 -13.44 -14.26 19.54
N TYR A 419 -12.60 -13.56 18.78
CA TYR A 419 -12.41 -13.76 17.35
C TYR A 419 -10.95 -14.04 17.02
N SER A 420 -10.74 -14.72 15.89
CA SER A 420 -9.43 -15.06 15.34
C SER A 420 -9.26 -14.66 13.87
N ILE A 421 -10.34 -14.22 13.22
CA ILE A 421 -10.38 -13.77 11.82
C ILE A 421 -11.15 -12.45 11.75
N ILE A 422 -10.64 -11.47 11.01
CA ILE A 422 -11.25 -10.14 10.85
C ILE A 422 -11.40 -9.82 9.37
N VAL A 423 -12.63 -9.80 8.87
CA VAL A 423 -12.93 -9.42 7.48
C VAL A 423 -13.17 -7.91 7.35
N SER A 424 -13.98 -7.35 8.25
CA SER A 424 -14.27 -5.91 8.37
C SER A 424 -14.40 -5.53 9.84
N LYS A 425 -14.63 -4.24 10.13
CA LYS A 425 -14.85 -3.75 11.48
C LYS A 425 -16.06 -4.41 12.14
N GLU A 426 -17.09 -4.69 11.34
CA GLU A 426 -18.35 -5.33 11.75
C GLU A 426 -18.32 -6.85 11.58
N SER A 427 -17.30 -7.39 10.90
CA SER A 427 -17.22 -8.81 10.52
C SER A 427 -16.01 -9.48 11.16
N LYS A 428 -16.13 -9.76 12.46
CA LYS A 428 -15.14 -10.45 13.31
C LYS A 428 -15.63 -11.87 13.61
N PHE A 429 -14.80 -12.87 13.37
CA PHE A 429 -15.21 -14.27 13.42
C PHE A 429 -14.33 -15.14 14.31
N ARG A 430 -14.99 -16.07 15.00
CA ARG A 430 -14.40 -17.28 15.58
C ARG A 430 -14.61 -18.44 14.61
N ILE A 431 -13.64 -19.35 14.56
CA ILE A 431 -13.77 -20.60 13.80
C ILE A 431 -14.58 -21.59 14.64
N ASN A 432 -15.62 -22.18 14.07
CA ASN A 432 -16.31 -23.30 14.71
C ASN A 432 -15.56 -24.60 14.42
N GLU A 433 -14.77 -25.02 15.40
CA GLU A 433 -13.93 -26.23 15.33
C GLU A 433 -14.69 -27.51 15.74
N SER A 434 -16.00 -27.44 15.91
CA SER A 434 -16.80 -28.61 16.25
C SER A 434 -16.72 -29.67 15.16
N SER A 435 -16.56 -30.93 15.56
CA SER A 435 -16.47 -32.07 14.63
C SER A 435 -17.72 -32.24 13.76
N TYR A 436 -18.89 -31.84 14.26
CA TYR A 436 -20.16 -31.90 13.52
C TYR A 436 -20.46 -30.66 12.69
N ALA A 437 -19.65 -29.60 12.79
CA ALA A 437 -19.88 -28.34 12.07
C ALA A 437 -19.25 -28.33 10.67
N LEU A 438 -18.42 -29.33 10.32
CA LEU A 438 -17.73 -29.42 9.04
C LEU A 438 -18.74 -29.42 7.88
N LYS A 439 -18.61 -28.43 6.99
CA LYS A 439 -19.44 -28.33 5.78
C LYS A 439 -18.66 -28.86 4.59
N THR A 440 -19.29 -29.75 3.82
CA THR A 440 -18.76 -30.21 2.54
C THR A 440 -19.56 -29.59 1.40
N ILE A 441 -18.88 -28.87 0.51
CA ILE A 441 -19.52 -28.25 -0.66
C ILE A 441 -18.90 -28.83 -1.92
N LYS A 442 -19.74 -29.17 -2.90
CA LYS A 442 -19.31 -29.72 -4.19
C LYS A 442 -19.23 -28.63 -5.24
N PHE A 443 -18.07 -28.54 -5.88
CA PHE A 443 -17.82 -27.66 -7.02
C PHE A 443 -17.43 -28.48 -8.23
N ARG A 444 -17.60 -27.92 -9.43
CA ARG A 444 -17.17 -28.54 -10.68
C ARG A 444 -16.15 -27.63 -11.35
N ALA A 445 -15.00 -28.19 -11.73
CA ALA A 445 -14.02 -27.48 -12.53
C ALA A 445 -14.52 -27.38 -13.97
N ASN A 446 -14.26 -26.25 -14.63
CA ASN A 446 -14.55 -26.10 -16.05
C ASN A 446 -13.65 -27.05 -16.86
N ASN A 447 -14.10 -27.49 -18.05
CA ASN A 447 -13.40 -28.54 -18.81
C ASN A 447 -11.93 -28.21 -19.12
N ASP A 448 -11.61 -26.93 -19.31
CA ASP A 448 -10.26 -26.44 -19.61
C ASP A 448 -9.47 -26.01 -18.35
N GLU A 449 -10.11 -26.02 -17.18
CA GLU A 449 -9.54 -25.58 -15.92
C GLU A 449 -9.30 -26.77 -14.99
N GLN A 450 -8.06 -26.94 -14.52
CA GLN A 450 -7.72 -28.01 -13.57
C GLN A 450 -7.94 -27.61 -12.11
N ALA A 451 -8.69 -26.54 -11.83
CA ALA A 451 -8.99 -26.04 -10.50
C ALA A 451 -10.32 -25.27 -10.48
N ILE A 452 -10.83 -24.95 -9.29
CA ILE A 452 -12.06 -24.18 -9.14
C ILE A 452 -11.71 -22.68 -9.06
N TYR A 453 -12.07 -21.92 -10.09
CA TYR A 453 -11.88 -20.48 -10.13
C TYR A 453 -13.20 -19.73 -9.91
N ALA A 454 -13.12 -18.58 -9.25
CA ALA A 454 -14.26 -17.69 -9.12
C ALA A 454 -14.54 -16.95 -10.43
N VAL A 455 -15.82 -16.70 -10.70
CA VAL A 455 -16.29 -15.92 -11.85
C VAL A 455 -16.70 -14.54 -11.37
N LYS A 456 -16.28 -13.50 -12.10
CA LYS A 456 -16.63 -12.11 -11.78
C LYS A 456 -18.07 -11.85 -12.21
N ASN A 457 -18.89 -11.28 -11.32
CA ASN A 457 -20.25 -10.85 -11.62
C ASN A 457 -20.30 -9.40 -12.14
N ASP A 458 -21.51 -8.93 -12.51
CA ASP A 458 -21.73 -7.57 -13.03
C ASP A 458 -21.32 -6.47 -12.05
N ASN A 459 -21.40 -6.75 -10.74
CA ASN A 459 -20.98 -5.83 -9.67
C ASN A 459 -19.47 -5.91 -9.37
N GLY A 460 -18.70 -6.63 -10.18
CA GLY A 460 -17.26 -6.77 -10.06
C GLY A 460 -16.77 -7.70 -8.94
N LYS A 461 -17.67 -8.43 -8.26
CA LYS A 461 -17.37 -9.38 -7.19
C LYS A 461 -17.08 -10.78 -7.76
N TYR A 462 -16.22 -11.52 -7.09
CA TYR A 462 -15.86 -12.89 -7.46
C TYR A 462 -16.76 -13.91 -6.77
N LEU A 463 -17.39 -14.80 -7.55
CA LEU A 463 -18.34 -15.79 -7.06
C LEU A 463 -17.90 -17.22 -7.42
N PHE A 464 -18.08 -18.15 -6.47
CA PHE A 464 -18.03 -19.58 -6.71
C PHE A 464 -19.46 -20.14 -6.72
N THR A 465 -19.78 -20.95 -7.73
CA THR A 465 -21.10 -21.60 -7.84
C THR A 465 -20.95 -23.09 -7.58
N SER A 466 -21.67 -23.59 -6.58
CA SER A 466 -21.72 -25.03 -6.32
C SER A 466 -22.53 -25.77 -7.39
N ILE A 467 -22.38 -27.09 -7.45
CA ILE A 467 -23.21 -27.92 -8.34
C ILE A 467 -24.70 -27.87 -7.99
N HIS A 468 -25.03 -27.43 -6.78
CA HIS A 468 -26.40 -27.28 -6.27
C HIS A 468 -26.95 -25.86 -6.48
N GLN A 469 -26.31 -25.07 -7.35
CA GLN A 469 -26.69 -23.68 -7.68
C GLN A 469 -26.61 -22.68 -6.51
N GLU A 470 -26.09 -23.09 -5.35
CA GLU A 470 -25.74 -22.14 -4.29
C GLU A 470 -24.53 -21.29 -4.70
N GLN A 471 -24.63 -19.98 -4.48
CA GLN A 471 -23.59 -19.01 -4.80
C GLN A 471 -22.83 -18.56 -3.54
N TYR A 472 -21.52 -18.47 -3.69
CA TYR A 472 -20.59 -18.11 -2.63
C TYR A 472 -19.69 -16.97 -3.09
N GLU A 473 -19.78 -15.81 -2.45
CA GLU A 473 -18.89 -14.67 -2.67
C GLU A 473 -17.51 -14.96 -2.08
N TRP A 474 -16.46 -14.76 -2.87
CA TRP A 474 -15.09 -14.75 -2.38
C TRP A 474 -14.86 -13.49 -1.54
N VAL A 475 -14.37 -13.69 -0.32
CA VAL A 475 -14.14 -12.60 0.63
C VAL A 475 -12.67 -12.22 0.67
N VAL A 476 -11.80 -13.17 1.00
CA VAL A 476 -10.34 -12.99 1.11
C VAL A 476 -9.66 -14.35 1.22
N ASP A 477 -8.39 -14.43 0.85
CA ASP A 477 -7.54 -15.57 1.18
C ASP A 477 -6.62 -15.24 2.37
N LEU A 478 -6.49 -16.16 3.32
CA LEU A 478 -5.50 -16.05 4.38
C LEU A 478 -4.09 -16.40 3.87
N LYS A 479 -3.06 -15.84 4.52
CA LYS A 479 -1.68 -16.28 4.29
C LYS A 479 -1.54 -17.75 4.66
N GLU A 480 -0.63 -18.42 3.95
CA GLU A 480 -0.52 -19.88 3.97
C GLU A 480 -0.27 -20.46 5.36
N MET A 481 0.67 -19.90 6.13
CA MET A 481 0.97 -20.37 7.49
C MET A 481 -0.22 -20.22 8.45
N HIS A 482 -1.03 -19.17 8.29
CA HIS A 482 -2.24 -18.99 9.10
C HIS A 482 -3.31 -20.01 8.74
N ALA A 483 -3.51 -20.27 7.44
CA ALA A 483 -4.45 -21.28 6.98
C ALA A 483 -4.04 -22.70 7.41
N GLN A 484 -2.75 -23.04 7.29
CA GLN A 484 -2.20 -24.32 7.76
C GLN A 484 -2.36 -24.49 9.27
N ARG A 485 -2.12 -23.44 10.07
CA ARG A 485 -2.35 -23.47 11.52
C ARG A 485 -3.79 -23.84 11.88
N ILE A 486 -4.77 -23.32 11.15
CA ILE A 486 -6.19 -23.64 11.36
C ILE A 486 -6.46 -25.12 11.09
N VAL A 487 -5.91 -25.67 9.99
CA VAL A 487 -6.01 -27.11 9.69
C VAL A 487 -5.41 -27.95 10.79
N ASN A 488 -4.21 -27.60 11.25
CA ASN A 488 -3.55 -28.34 12.31
C ASN A 488 -4.36 -28.33 13.62
N ASN A 489 -4.85 -27.17 14.04
CA ASN A 489 -5.68 -27.05 15.24
C ASN A 489 -6.96 -27.89 15.16
N TYR A 490 -7.66 -27.85 14.02
CA TYR A 490 -8.85 -28.64 13.81
C TYR A 490 -8.56 -30.15 13.82
N CYS A 491 -7.51 -30.58 13.12
CA CYS A 491 -7.09 -31.97 13.12
C CYS A 491 -6.71 -32.46 14.52
N ALA A 492 -5.99 -31.64 15.31
CA ALA A 492 -5.64 -31.94 16.68
C ALA A 492 -6.91 -32.16 17.53
N GLN A 493 -7.91 -31.28 17.42
CA GLN A 493 -9.19 -31.43 18.10
C GLN A 493 -9.97 -32.67 17.65
N LEU A 494 -9.95 -32.99 16.36
CA LEU A 494 -10.62 -34.17 15.81
C LEU A 494 -9.94 -35.48 16.26
N SER A 495 -8.61 -35.46 16.39
CA SER A 495 -7.80 -36.60 16.84
C SER A 495 -7.74 -36.80 18.35
N ARG A 496 -8.41 -35.93 19.13
CA ARG A 496 -8.38 -36.00 20.60
C ARG A 496 -8.83 -37.38 21.08
N VAL A 497 -8.10 -37.93 22.05
CA VAL A 497 -8.44 -39.24 22.62
C VAL A 497 -9.67 -39.08 23.51
N GLY A 498 -10.73 -39.83 23.22
CA GLY A 498 -11.91 -39.92 24.07
C GLY A 498 -11.63 -40.76 25.32
N LEU A 499 -11.00 -40.17 26.33
CA LEU A 499 -10.79 -40.80 27.63
C LEU A 499 -12.01 -40.54 28.53
N ASN A 500 -12.61 -41.61 29.07
CA ASN A 500 -13.59 -41.53 30.15
C ASN A 500 -12.85 -41.72 31.49
N GLU A 501 -12.21 -40.66 31.96
CA GLU A 501 -11.55 -40.65 33.26
C GLU A 501 -12.53 -40.24 34.36
N SER A 502 -12.24 -40.61 35.62
CA SER A 502 -13.07 -40.18 36.73
C SER A 502 -13.02 -38.65 36.85
N GLU A 503 -14.18 -38.01 37.04
CA GLU A 503 -14.25 -36.56 37.23
C GLU A 503 -13.43 -36.09 38.45
N TRP A 504 -13.28 -36.95 39.46
CA TRP A 504 -12.39 -36.70 40.58
C TRP A 504 -10.92 -36.54 40.15
N LEU A 505 -10.40 -37.41 39.26
CA LEU A 505 -9.04 -37.28 38.70
C LEU A 505 -8.92 -36.04 37.80
N ARG A 506 -9.94 -35.73 36.98
CA ARG A 506 -9.94 -34.53 36.13
C ARG A 506 -9.84 -33.23 36.92
N LEU A 507 -10.47 -33.16 38.10
CA LEU A 507 -10.43 -31.98 38.95
C LEU A 507 -9.09 -31.80 39.68
N GLN A 508 -8.35 -32.88 39.92
CA GLN A 508 -7.03 -32.84 40.57
C GLN A 508 -5.87 -32.57 39.60
N ALA A 509 -6.04 -32.84 38.30
CA ALA A 509 -4.99 -32.73 37.28
C ALA A 509 -4.81 -31.31 36.68
N LYS A 510 -5.49 -30.29 37.21
CA LYS A 510 -5.58 -28.95 36.61
C LYS A 510 -4.57 -27.94 37.13
#